data_AF-A0A8J8SAH0-F1
#
_entry.id   AF-A0A8J8SAH0-F1
#
_cell.length_a   1.000
_cell.length_b   1.000
_cell.length_c   1.000
_cell.angle_alpha   90.00
_cell.angle_beta   90.00
_cell.angle_gamma   90.00
#
_symmetry.space_group_name_H-M   'P 1'
#
loop_
_entity.id
_entity.type
_entity.pdbx_description
1 polymer ?
#
loop_
_entity_poly.entity_id
_entity_poly.type
_entity_poly.pdbx_seq_one_letter_code
_entity_poly.pdbx_strand_id
1 'polypeptide(L)' 'MAFELHEGSLKGITGKFYEDPVFKITTDELNEFEKQFPHKEKHFTNE' A
#
# COMPACT_ATOMS: atom_id res chain seq x y z
N MET A 1 -8.90 16.42 13.77
CA MET A 1 -8.40 17.50 12.89
C MET A 1 -6.90 17.32 12.75
N ALA A 2 -6.36 17.42 11.54
CA ALA A 2 -4.92 17.34 11.29
C ALA A 2 -4.43 18.75 10.91
N PHE A 3 -3.31 19.18 11.50
CA PHE A 3 -2.67 20.47 11.19
C PHE A 3 -1.60 20.28 10.12
N GLU A 4 -1.31 21.36 9.39
CA GLU A 4 -0.23 21.37 8.40
C GLU A 4 1.13 21.20 9.08
N LEU A 5 2.00 20.40 8.47
CA LEU A 5 3.38 20.20 8.91
C LEU A 5 4.29 21.18 8.17
N HIS A 6 5.15 21.87 8.92
CA HIS A 6 6.17 22.75 8.38
C HIS A 6 7.54 22.06 8.38
N GLU A 7 8.52 22.69 7.74
CA GLU A 7 9.87 22.14 7.67
C GLU A 7 10.44 21.91 9.08
N GLY A 8 10.92 20.70 9.35
CA GLY A 8 11.46 20.33 10.64
C GLY A 8 10.42 20.02 11.74
N SER A 9 9.11 20.09 11.46
CA SER A 9 8.06 19.80 12.47
C SER A 9 8.11 18.41 13.08
N LEU A 10 8.76 17.44 12.43
CA LEU A 10 8.92 16.07 12.95
C LEU A 10 10.35 15.79 13.47
N LYS A 11 11.23 16.80 13.51
CA LYS A 11 12.63 16.62 13.92
C LYS A 11 12.70 16.21 15.39
N GLY A 12 13.29 15.04 15.66
CA GLY A 12 13.43 14.48 17.01
C GLY A 12 12.25 13.64 17.46
N ILE A 13 11.21 13.49 16.65
CA ILE A 13 10.14 12.51 16.92
C ILE A 13 10.73 11.12 16.72
N THR A 14 10.59 10.30 17.75
CA THR A 14 10.96 8.89 17.74
C THR A 14 9.73 8.08 18.06
N GLY A 15 9.50 7.01 17.30
CA GLY A 15 8.35 6.14 17.46
C GLY A 15 8.77 4.70 17.27
N LYS A 16 8.07 3.78 17.94
CA LYS A 16 8.23 2.36 17.69
C LYS A 16 7.26 1.97 16.58
N PHE A 17 7.80 1.54 15.45
CA PHE A 17 7.01 0.94 14.38
C PHE A 17 6.72 -0.51 14.76
N TYR A 18 5.45 -0.82 14.96
CA TYR A 18 4.97 -2.18 15.17
C TYR A 18 4.31 -2.61 13.87
N GLU A 19 5.08 -3.30 13.03
CA GLU A 19 4.54 -3.90 11.81
C GLU A 19 3.59 -5.05 12.19
N ASP A 20 2.33 -4.95 11.76
CA ASP A 20 1.41 -6.07 11.90
C ASP A 20 1.87 -7.20 10.96
N PRO A 21 1.95 -8.46 11.43
CA PRO A 21 2.24 -9.61 10.58
C PRO A 21 1.37 -9.69 9.31
N VAL A 22 0.17 -9.11 9.29
CA VAL A 22 -0.70 -9.00 8.10
C VAL A 22 -0.02 -8.26 6.93
N PHE A 23 0.96 -7.39 7.21
CA PHE A 23 1.73 -6.69 6.17
C PHE A 23 2.96 -7.48 5.68
N LYS A 24 3.27 -8.62 6.28
CA LYS A 24 4.37 -9.51 5.87
C LYS A 24 3.88 -10.50 4.83
N ILE A 25 3.62 -9.98 3.64
CA ILE A 25 3.25 -10.78 2.47
C ILE A 25 4.51 -11.25 1.73
N THR A 26 4.55 -12.53 1.41
CA THR A 26 5.59 -13.11 0.56
C THR A 26 5.28 -12.93 -0.92
N THR A 27 6.30 -13.01 -1.77
CA THR A 27 6.13 -12.94 -3.23
C THR A 27 5.18 -14.03 -3.74
N ASP A 28 5.18 -15.21 -3.11
CA ASP A 28 4.32 -16.33 -3.50
C ASP A 28 2.84 -16.04 -3.16
N GLU A 29 2.55 -15.54 -1.96
CA GLU A 29 1.19 -15.12 -1.56
C GLU A 29 0.66 -13.99 -2.45
N LEU A 30 1.52 -13.03 -2.81
CA LEU A 30 1.18 -11.96 -3.74
C LEU A 30 0.83 -12.50 -5.13
N ASN A 31 1.63 -13.43 -5.65
CA ASN A 31 1.39 -14.08 -6.94
C ASN A 31 0.10 -14.91 -6.95
N GLU A 32 -0.24 -15.59 -5.85
CA GLU A 32 -1.49 -16.33 -5.72
C GLU A 32 -2.70 -15.40 -5.65
N PHE A 33 -2.59 -14.28 -4.93
CA PHE A 33 -3.62 -13.25 -4.89
C PHE A 33 -3.89 -12.65 -6.27
N GLU A 34 -2.83 -12.29 -7.01
CA GLU A 34 -2.97 -11.71 -8.37
C GLU A 34 -3.64 -12.67 -9.36
N LYS A 35 -3.42 -13.98 -9.24
CA LYS A 35 -4.09 -14.99 -10.09
C LYS A 35 -5.61 -15.05 -9.89
N GLN A 36 -6.12 -14.64 -8.72
CA GLN A 36 -7.55 -14.63 -8.46
C GLN A 36 -8.27 -13.45 -9.11
N PHE A 37 -7.55 -12.42 -9.55
CA PHE A 37 -8.16 -11.33 -10.29
C PHE A 37 -8.49 -11.79 -11.70
N PRO A 38 -9.72 -11.55 -12.19
CA PRO A 38 -10.01 -11.72 -13.60
C PRO A 38 -9.02 -10.87 -14.39
N HIS A 39 -8.43 -11.46 -15.44
CA HIS A 39 -7.57 -10.72 -16.34
C HIS A 39 -8.32 -9.47 -16.80
N LYS A 40 -7.65 -8.31 -16.72
CA LYS A 40 -8.24 -7.05 -17.17
C LYS A 40 -8.61 -7.20 -18.64
N GLU A 41 -9.88 -7.44 -18.92
CA GLU A 41 -10.41 -7.35 -20.27
C GLU A 41 -10.26 -5.89 -20.70
N LYS A 42 -9.45 -5.66 -21.73
CA LYS A 42 -9.39 -4.36 -22.38
C LYS A 42 -10.75 -4.15 -23.06
N HIS A 43 -11.67 -3.48 -22.38
CA HIS A 43 -12.83 -2.91 -23.05
C HIS A 43 -12.33 -1.80 -23.99
N PHE A 44 -12.03 -2.16 -25.24
CA PHE A 44 -11.94 -1.18 -26.30
C PHE A 44 -13.34 -0.59 -26.48
N THR A 45 -13.55 0.61 -25.94
CA THR A 45 -14.69 1.42 -26.33
C THR A 45 -14.35 1.93 -27.73
N ASN A 46 -14.93 1.32 -28.76
CA ASN A 46 -14.93 1.91 -30.09
C ASN A 46 -15.92 3.10 -30.03
N GLU A 47 -15.40 4.31 -29.88
CA GLU A 47 -16.10 5.56 -30.23
C GLU A 47 -15.90 5.87 -31.71
#